data_AF-A0A1J5HVA0-F1
#
_entry.id   AF-A0A1J5HVA0-F1
#
_cell.length_a   1.000
_cell.length_b   1.000
_cell.length_c   1.000
_cell.angle_alpha   90.00
_cell.angle_beta   90.00
_cell.angle_gamma   90.00
#
_symmetry.space_group_name_H-M   'P 1'
#
loop_
_entity.id
_entity.type
_entity.pdbx_description
1 polymer ?
#
loop_
_entity_poly.entity_id
_entity_poly.type
_entity_poly.pdbx_seq_one_letter_code
_entity_poly.pdbx_strand_id
1 'polypeptide(L)'
;MGLRIAGRVVGGWLGARAAGSPRIEAPWFGPALLAQAGVAVGMALVAAEEFPEYANTILSLTIGATVLFELVGPIGTLWAVRRNMASSLRRNRNI
;
A
#
# COMPACT_ATOMS: atom_id res chain seq x y z
N MET A 1 -2.86 15.34 -5.52
CA MET A 1 -2.45 13.98 -5.07
C MET A 1 -1.95 13.92 -3.62
N GLY A 2 -1.10 14.86 -3.17
CA GLY A 2 -0.53 14.82 -1.80
C GLY A 2 -1.53 14.68 -0.65
N LEU A 3 -2.65 15.42 -0.68
CA LEU A 3 -3.71 15.31 0.34
C LEU A 3 -4.35 13.91 0.40
N ARG A 4 -4.47 13.23 -0.75
CA ARG A 4 -5.07 11.90 -0.86
C ARG A 4 -4.15 10.81 -0.31
N ILE A 5 -2.85 10.95 -0.55
CA ILE A 5 -1.81 10.08 0.03
C ILE A 5 -1.76 10.29 1.55
N ALA A 6 -1.68 11.56 2.00
CA ALA A 6 -1.67 11.91 3.42
C ALA A 6 -2.92 11.39 4.13
N GLY A 7 -4.10 11.54 3.55
CA GLY A 7 -5.36 11.05 4.11
C GLY A 7 -5.38 9.53 4.29
N ARG A 8 -4.84 8.76 3.34
CA ARG A 8 -4.74 7.29 3.46
C ARG A 8 -3.71 6.85 4.49
N VAL A 9 -2.57 7.55 4.55
CA VAL A 9 -1.52 7.24 5.52
C VAL A 9 -1.99 7.56 6.94
N VAL A 10 -2.53 8.76 7.16
CA VAL A 10 -3.06 9.20 8.46
C VAL A 10 -4.29 8.38 8.85
N GLY A 11 -5.22 8.16 7.92
CA GLY A 11 -6.42 7.36 8.15
C GLY A 11 -6.10 5.90 8.47
N GLY A 12 -5.15 5.28 7.77
CA GLY A 12 -4.69 3.92 8.07
C GLY A 12 -4.02 3.81 9.43
N TRP A 13 -3.21 4.81 9.80
CA TRP A 13 -2.58 4.85 11.13
C TRP A 13 -3.60 5.07 12.27
N LEU A 14 -4.53 6.00 12.10
CA LEU A 14 -5.60 6.26 13.07
C LEU A 14 -6.52 5.04 13.20
N GLY A 15 -6.89 4.42 12.09
CA GLY A 15 -7.69 3.19 12.07
C GLY A 15 -6.98 2.03 12.78
N ALA A 16 -5.68 1.84 12.55
CA ALA A 16 -4.91 0.81 13.24
C ALA A 16 -4.82 1.06 14.75
N ARG A 17 -4.70 2.33 15.20
CA ARG A 17 -4.75 2.65 16.63
C ARG A 17 -6.14 2.40 17.24
N ALA A 18 -7.21 2.78 16.53
CA ALA A 18 -8.58 2.56 16.98
C ALA A 18 -8.92 1.06 17.07
N ALA A 19 -8.38 0.24 16.17
CA ALA A 19 -8.54 -1.22 16.17
C ALA A 19 -7.66 -1.96 17.20
N GLY A 20 -6.86 -1.23 17.99
CA GLY A 20 -5.96 -1.85 18.99
C GLY A 20 -4.79 -2.63 18.40
N SER A 21 -4.42 -2.38 17.13
CA SER A 21 -3.30 -3.08 16.50
C SER A 21 -1.96 -2.78 17.20
N PRO A 22 -1.02 -3.75 17.23
CA PRO A 22 0.30 -3.55 17.82
C PRO A 22 0.99 -2.30 17.29
N ARG A 23 1.65 -1.54 18.16
CA ARG A 23 2.29 -0.25 17.82
C ARG A 23 3.29 -0.33 16.68
N ILE A 24 3.88 -1.51 16.49
CA ILE A 24 4.89 -1.79 15.47
C ILE A 24 4.26 -2.12 14.10
N GLU A 25 2.98 -2.47 14.07
CA GLU A 25 2.19 -2.80 12.87
C GLU A 25 1.40 -1.58 12.37
N ALA A 26 0.90 -0.74 13.28
CA ALA A 26 0.11 0.46 12.97
C ALA A 26 0.66 1.39 11.85
N PRO A 27 1.98 1.67 11.72
CA PRO A 27 2.48 2.52 10.63
C PRO A 27 2.41 1.86 9.24
N TRP A 28 2.21 0.55 9.13
CA TRP A 28 2.19 -0.17 7.85
C TRP A 28 0.81 -0.20 7.19
N PHE A 29 -0.26 0.04 7.94
CA PHE A 29 -1.64 0.05 7.43
C PHE A 29 -1.89 1.18 6.43
N GLY A 30 -1.35 2.37 6.68
CA GLY A 30 -1.48 3.53 5.78
C GLY A 30 -0.91 3.28 4.37
N PRO A 31 0.36 2.85 4.25
CA PRO A 31 0.96 2.44 2.99
C PRO A 31 0.22 1.30 2.27
N ALA A 32 -0.31 0.32 3.00
CA ALA A 32 -1.07 -0.78 2.41
C ALA A 32 -2.35 -0.31 1.69
N LEU A 33 -2.99 0.77 2.17
CA LEU A 33 -4.17 1.37 1.54
C LEU A 33 -3.86 2.18 0.27
N LEU A 34 -2.58 2.38 -0.07
CA LEU A 34 -2.18 3.04 -1.30
C LEU A 34 -2.27 2.12 -2.52
N ALA A 35 -2.14 0.79 -2.32
CA ALA A 35 -2.32 -0.19 -3.39
C ALA A 35 -3.80 -0.23 -3.82
N GLN A 36 -4.09 0.22 -5.04
CA GLN A 36 -5.44 0.23 -5.62
C GLN A 36 -5.41 -0.22 -7.08
N ALA A 37 -5.06 -1.48 -7.31
CA ALA A 37 -4.87 -1.97 -8.67
C ALA A 37 -6.15 -1.92 -9.51
N GLY A 38 -7.28 -2.42 -8.98
CA GLY A 38 -8.54 -2.49 -9.73
C GLY A 38 -9.11 -1.14 -10.14
N VAL A 39 -9.18 -0.18 -9.22
CA VAL A 39 -9.73 1.16 -9.52
C VAL A 39 -8.80 1.95 -10.42
N ALA A 40 -7.47 1.86 -10.23
CA ALA A 40 -6.51 2.57 -11.06
C ALA A 40 -6.57 2.09 -12.53
N VAL A 41 -6.54 0.76 -12.73
CA VAL A 41 -6.64 0.17 -14.08
C VAL A 41 -8.00 0.46 -14.72
N GLY A 42 -9.10 0.37 -13.95
CA GLY A 42 -10.44 0.71 -14.46
C GLY A 42 -10.55 2.17 -14.93
N MET A 43 -10.01 3.13 -14.18
CA MET A 43 -10.00 4.53 -14.59
C MET A 43 -9.07 4.78 -15.79
N ALA A 44 -7.97 4.04 -15.89
CA ALA A 44 -7.05 4.13 -17.03
C ALA A 44 -7.68 3.61 -18.32
N LEU A 45 -8.50 2.56 -18.25
CA LEU A 45 -9.26 2.06 -19.40
C LEU A 45 -10.28 3.11 -19.89
N VAL A 46 -11.05 3.71 -18.98
CA VAL A 46 -11.99 4.80 -19.33
C VAL A 46 -11.25 5.98 -19.95
N ALA A 47 -10.12 6.38 -19.39
CA ALA A 47 -9.31 7.47 -19.94
C ALA A 47 -8.68 7.13 -21.31
N ALA A 48 -8.34 5.86 -21.54
CA ALA A 48 -7.83 5.39 -22.82
C ALA A 48 -8.91 5.35 -23.91
N GLU A 49 -10.17 5.08 -23.54
CA GLU A 49 -11.31 5.18 -24.46
C GLU A 49 -11.61 6.64 -24.84
N GLU A 50 -11.56 7.56 -23.88
CA GLU A 50 -11.81 8.99 -24.11
C GLU A 50 -10.65 9.67 -24.86
N PHE A 51 -9.41 9.23 -24.64
CA PHE A 51 -8.22 9.78 -25.27
C PHE A 51 -7.41 8.70 -26.02
N PRO A 52 -7.86 8.23 -27.19
CA PRO A 52 -7.25 7.12 -27.91
C PRO A 52 -5.78 7.34 -28.29
N GLU A 53 -5.40 8.59 -28.58
CA GLU A 53 -4.02 8.97 -28.92
C GLU A 53 -3.03 8.71 -27.77
N TYR A 54 -3.50 8.82 -26.52
CA TYR A 54 -2.69 8.62 -25.32
C TYR A 54 -2.92 7.27 -24.64
N ALA A 55 -3.83 6.44 -25.18
CA ALA A 55 -4.25 5.16 -24.59
C ALA A 55 -3.08 4.28 -24.16
N ASN A 56 -2.13 4.03 -25.07
CA ASN A 56 -0.96 3.20 -24.80
C ASN A 56 -0.11 3.75 -23.64
N THR A 57 0.08 5.07 -23.58
CA THR A 57 0.88 5.72 -22.53
C THR A 57 0.17 5.64 -21.19
N ILE A 58 -1.12 5.93 -21.14
CA ILE A 58 -1.94 5.90 -19.91
C ILE A 58 -1.99 4.48 -19.33
N LEU A 59 -2.25 3.49 -20.18
CA LEU A 59 -2.32 2.09 -19.76
C LEU A 59 -0.94 1.57 -19.32
N SER A 60 0.13 1.86 -20.06
CA SER A 60 1.48 1.42 -19.71
C SER A 60 1.95 2.01 -18.38
N LEU A 61 1.71 3.31 -18.15
CA LEU A 61 2.02 3.96 -16.87
C LEU A 61 1.23 3.35 -15.72
N THR A 62 -0.07 3.11 -15.93
CA THR A 62 -0.94 2.56 -14.91
C THR A 62 -0.51 1.16 -14.52
N ILE A 63 -0.33 0.28 -15.52
CA ILE A 63 0.12 -1.10 -15.31
C ILE A 63 1.51 -1.13 -14.69
N GLY A 64 2.44 -0.31 -15.18
CA GLY A 64 3.79 -0.22 -14.63
C GLY A 64 3.79 0.20 -13.15
N ALA A 65 2.99 1.20 -12.80
CA ALA A 65 2.86 1.64 -11.42
C ALA A 65 2.20 0.58 -10.52
N THR A 66 1.15 -0.12 -10.99
CA THR A 66 0.53 -1.21 -10.21
C THR A 66 1.50 -2.35 -9.97
N VAL A 67 2.18 -2.82 -11.01
CA VAL A 67 3.19 -3.88 -10.88
C VAL A 67 4.26 -3.46 -9.87
N LEU A 68 4.77 -2.24 -9.96
CA LEU A 68 5.78 -1.74 -9.01
C LEU A 68 5.28 -1.77 -7.56
N PHE A 69 4.05 -1.29 -7.29
CA PHE A 69 3.49 -1.33 -5.93
C PHE A 69 3.18 -2.75 -5.45
N GLU A 70 2.73 -3.64 -6.33
CA GLU A 70 2.45 -5.03 -6.02
C GLU A 70 3.71 -5.87 -5.82
N LEU A 71 4.85 -5.45 -6.37
CA LEU A 71 6.14 -6.10 -6.14
C LEU A 71 6.81 -5.60 -4.85
N VAL A 72 6.78 -4.28 -4.62
CA VAL A 72 7.39 -3.65 -3.44
C VAL A 72 6.56 -3.90 -2.17
N GLY A 73 5.23 -3.92 -2.28
CA GLY A 73 4.31 -4.10 -1.15
C GLY A 73 4.58 -5.37 -0.34
N PRO A 74 4.54 -6.57 -0.95
CA PRO A 74 4.82 -7.84 -0.28
C PRO A 74 6.22 -7.92 0.32
N ILE A 75 7.23 -7.35 -0.34
CA ILE A 75 8.61 -7.29 0.18
C ILE A 75 8.64 -6.46 1.46
N GLY A 76 8.00 -5.29 1.46
CA GLY A 76 7.88 -4.43 2.64
C GLY A 76 7.13 -5.12 3.78
N THR A 77 6.01 -5.76 3.47
CA THR A 77 5.21 -6.54 4.44
C THR A 77 6.02 -7.70 5.02
N LEU A 78 6.72 -8.46 4.19
CA LEU A 78 7.56 -9.58 4.63
C LEU A 78 8.69 -9.11 5.55
N TRP A 79 9.32 -7.99 5.22
CA TRP A 79 10.35 -7.38 6.07
C TRP A 79 9.79 -6.94 7.43
N ALA A 80 8.62 -6.28 7.43
CA ALA A 80 7.93 -5.86 8.65
C ALA A 80 7.56 -7.06 9.55
N VAL A 81 7.00 -8.12 8.96
CA VAL A 81 6.64 -9.36 9.68
C VAL A 81 7.88 -10.04 10.27
N ARG A 82 8.97 -10.17 9.51
CA ARG A 82 10.23 -10.76 10.01
C ARG A 82 10.80 -9.96 11.17
N ARG A 83 10.77 -8.62 11.09
CA ARG A 83 11.24 -7.74 12.17
C ARG A 83 10.37 -7.87 13.43
N ASN A 84 9.05 -8.00 13.26
CA ASN A 84 8.12 -8.23 14.37
C ASN A 84 8.34 -9.59 15.03
N MET A 85 8.49 -10.66 14.24
CA MET A 85 8.74 -12.00 14.76
C MET A 85 10.04 -12.07 15.57
N ALA A 86 11.12 -11.43 15.10
CA ALA A 86 12.37 -11.30 15.85
C ALA A 86 12.21 -10.55 17.19
N SER A 87 11.33 -9.54 17.23
CA SER A 87 11.02 -8.81 18.46
C SER A 87 10.16 -9.60 19.45
N SER A 88 9.26 -10.46 18.97
CA SER A 88 8.45 -11.36 19.82
C SER A 88 9.28 -12.50 20.42
N LEU A 89 10.20 -13.09 19.64
CA LEU A 89 11.12 -14.12 20.15
C LEU A 89 12.09 -13.60 21.22
N ARG A 90 12.46 -12.31 21.16
CA ARG A 90 13.25 -11.66 22.23
C ARG A 90 12.43 -11.43 23.50
N ARG A 91 11.12 -11.18 23.38
CA ARG A 91 10.21 -10.97 24.51
C ARG A 91 9.90 -12.27 25.26
N ASN A 92 9.74 -13.38 24.55
CA ASN A 92 9.42 -14.69 25.13
C ASN A 92 10.60 -15.39 25.84
N ARG A 93 11.82 -14.85 25.70
CA ARG A 93 13.04 -15.41 26.31
C ARG A 93 13.48 -14.67 27.58
N ASN A 94 12.76 -13.60 27.94
CA ASN A 94 12.97 -12.78 29.14
C ASN A 94 11.87 -12.99 30.20
N ILE A 95 11.12 -14.07 30.06
CA ILE A 95 10.17 -14.67 31.02
C ILE A 95 10.60 -16.12 31.21
#